data_AF-A0A0D2PPC9-F1
#
_entry.id   AF-A0A0D2PPC9-F1
#
_cell.length_a   1.000
_cell.length_b   1.000
_cell.length_c   1.000
_cell.angle_alpha   90.00
_cell.angle_beta   90.00
_cell.angle_gamma   90.00
#
_symmetry.space_group_name_H-M   'P 1'
#
loop_
_entity.id
_entity.type
_entity.pdbx_description
1 polymer ?
#
loop_
_entity_poly.entity_id
_entity_poly.type
_entity_poly.pdbx_seq_one_letter_code
_entity_poly.pdbx_strand_id
1 'polypeptide(L)'
;MLAYEKPLFAGIPELEELHIYDEPLRQAVERCHVPWDPYGNEVNPLIELGANEGLLPGRPAEETLLIRDIVVRWTKPDLDCTWDNLQEAAENLETHVLTDADFRVYKKDEHRYYSMRIQIEETAKIVIALSQVLQGLSDYFFAEGTRSFSLDPYYKFTKLLAWHNNLDEMKATWIVLMKRVRLAVKHIKRYFNKLRAVLSDLGDAYSDSSYNSTTPTEQEAVARASPRTALKAYLTRDDYAAE
;
A
#
# COMPACT_ATOMS: atom_id res chain seq x y z
N MET A 1 6.85 -23.02 -7.20
CA MET A 1 8.14 -22.32 -7.39
C MET A 1 8.03 -21.07 -6.53
N LEU A 2 8.66 -21.07 -5.35
CA LEU A 2 8.56 -19.94 -4.41
C LEU A 2 9.20 -18.72 -5.08
N ALA A 3 8.40 -17.70 -5.39
CA ALA A 3 8.93 -16.41 -5.82
C ALA A 3 9.84 -15.92 -4.69
N TYR A 4 11.10 -15.66 -5.00
CA TYR A 4 12.05 -15.16 -4.01
C TYR A 4 11.53 -13.84 -3.44
N GLU A 5 11.14 -13.85 -2.17
CA GLU A 5 10.85 -12.64 -1.39
C GLU A 5 12.06 -11.71 -1.52
N LYS A 6 11.85 -10.53 -2.07
CA LYS A 6 12.93 -9.55 -2.20
C LYS A 6 12.87 -8.62 -0.99
N PRO A 7 13.92 -8.61 -0.12
CA PRO A 7 13.98 -7.64 0.96
C PRO A 7 13.90 -6.23 0.38
N LEU A 8 13.01 -5.41 0.93
CA LEU A 8 12.72 -4.07 0.43
C LEU A 8 13.99 -3.20 0.41
N PHE A 9 14.80 -3.33 1.45
CA PHE A 9 15.99 -2.53 1.70
C PHE A 9 17.31 -3.29 1.41
N ALA A 10 17.26 -4.32 0.56
CA ALA A 10 18.47 -5.04 0.15
C ALA A 10 19.56 -4.07 -0.36
N GLY A 11 20.76 -4.15 0.22
CA GLY A 11 21.90 -3.29 -0.11
C GLY A 11 21.96 -1.97 0.66
N ILE A 12 21.10 -1.76 1.66
CA ILE A 12 21.17 -0.65 2.62
C ILE A 12 21.68 -1.20 3.95
N PRO A 13 22.98 -1.04 4.29
CA PRO A 13 23.63 -1.77 5.39
C PRO A 13 22.90 -1.69 6.74
N GLU A 14 22.30 -0.55 7.05
CA GLU A 14 21.65 -0.28 8.34
C GLU A 14 20.21 -0.81 8.43
N LEU A 15 19.65 -1.24 7.30
CA LEU A 15 18.26 -1.71 7.18
C LEU A 15 18.19 -3.13 6.61
N GLU A 16 19.33 -3.79 6.39
CA GLU A 16 19.40 -5.17 5.91
C GLU A 16 18.80 -6.17 6.90
N GLU A 17 18.82 -5.84 8.19
CA GLU A 17 18.20 -6.64 9.26
C GLU A 17 16.67 -6.47 9.34
N LEU A 18 16.11 -5.46 8.65
CA LEU A 18 14.66 -5.28 8.61
C LEU A 18 14.04 -6.32 7.68
N HIS A 19 13.28 -7.24 8.27
CA HIS A 19 12.53 -8.28 7.58
C HIS A 19 11.24 -7.75 6.93
N ILE A 20 11.40 -6.77 6.03
CA ILE A 20 10.32 -6.16 5.26
C ILE A 20 10.46 -6.60 3.80
N TYR A 21 9.44 -7.28 3.29
CA TYR A 21 9.47 -7.90 1.97
C TYR A 21 8.43 -7.29 1.03
N ASP A 22 8.80 -7.16 -0.23
CA ASP A 22 7.85 -6.96 -1.32
C ASP A 22 7.24 -8.32 -1.68
N GLU A 23 6.16 -8.68 -0.97
CA GLU A 23 5.50 -9.99 -1.06
C GLU A 23 4.03 -9.86 -1.53
N PRO A 24 3.44 -10.91 -2.13
CA PRO A 24 2.02 -10.96 -2.47
C PRO A 24 1.10 -10.79 -1.25
N LEU A 25 -0.08 -10.19 -1.48
CA LEU A 25 -1.09 -9.95 -0.43
C LEU A 25 -1.40 -11.20 0.41
N ARG A 26 -1.56 -12.36 -0.25
CA ARG A 26 -1.86 -13.63 0.42
C ARG A 26 -0.80 -14.01 1.47
N GLN A 27 0.46 -13.93 1.08
CA GLN A 27 1.60 -14.28 1.95
C GLN A 27 1.73 -13.28 3.09
N ALA A 28 1.57 -11.99 2.80
CA ALA A 28 1.56 -10.96 3.82
C ALA A 28 0.43 -11.18 4.85
N VAL A 29 -0.77 -11.60 4.42
CA VAL A 29 -1.88 -11.85 5.33
C VAL A 29 -1.59 -13.03 6.25
N GLU A 30 -1.06 -14.13 5.70
CA GLU A 30 -0.68 -15.31 6.48
C GLU A 30 0.44 -15.02 7.50
N ARG A 31 1.34 -14.09 7.17
CA ARG A 31 2.47 -13.70 8.02
C ARG A 31 2.11 -12.65 9.08
N CYS A 32 1.24 -11.71 8.74
CA CYS A 32 0.98 -10.51 9.55
C CYS A 32 -0.36 -10.54 10.32
N HIS A 33 -1.23 -11.51 10.08
CA HIS A 33 -2.54 -11.57 10.75
C HIS A 33 -2.82 -12.98 11.26
N VAL A 34 -3.61 -13.07 12.33
CA VAL A 34 -4.16 -14.34 12.81
C VAL A 34 -5.05 -14.94 11.72
N PRO A 35 -4.84 -16.19 11.28
CA PRO A 35 -5.71 -16.82 10.30
C PRO A 35 -7.13 -16.94 10.82
N TRP A 36 -8.11 -16.58 9.97
CA TRP A 36 -9.51 -16.79 10.31
C TRP A 36 -9.85 -18.28 10.37
N ASP A 37 -10.38 -18.72 11.51
CA ASP A 37 -10.88 -20.09 11.71
C ASP A 37 -12.41 -20.13 11.56
N PRO A 38 -12.95 -20.79 10.51
CA PRO A 38 -14.40 -20.93 10.32
C PRO A 38 -15.10 -21.74 11.42
N TYR A 39 -14.37 -22.55 12.18
CA TYR A 39 -14.90 -23.36 13.28
C TYR A 39 -14.68 -22.71 14.65
N GLY A 40 -13.96 -21.60 14.69
CA GLY A 40 -13.70 -20.83 15.90
C GLY A 40 -14.85 -19.88 16.26
N ASN A 41 -14.64 -19.11 17.33
CA ASN A 41 -15.59 -18.06 17.75
C ASN A 41 -15.43 -16.74 16.99
N GLU A 42 -14.57 -16.70 15.96
CA GLU A 42 -14.29 -15.48 15.21
C GLU A 42 -15.38 -15.18 14.18
N VAL A 43 -15.85 -13.93 14.18
CA VAL A 43 -16.78 -13.44 13.17
C VAL A 43 -16.11 -13.48 11.80
N ASN A 44 -16.80 -14.08 10.83
CA ASN A 44 -16.36 -14.13 9.44
C ASN A 44 -16.03 -12.70 8.94
N PRO A 45 -14.80 -12.42 8.47
CA PRO A 45 -14.41 -11.10 7.98
C PRO A 45 -15.29 -10.58 6.84
N LEU A 46 -15.93 -11.47 6.08
CA LEU A 46 -16.78 -11.14 4.94
C LEU A 46 -18.27 -11.04 5.29
N ILE A 47 -18.66 -11.11 6.57
CA ILE A 47 -20.08 -11.13 6.96
C ILE A 47 -20.83 -9.86 6.50
N GLU A 48 -20.20 -8.69 6.58
CA GLU A 48 -20.78 -7.42 6.11
C GLU A 48 -20.95 -7.35 4.58
N LEU A 49 -20.31 -8.28 3.86
CA LEU A 49 -20.36 -8.41 2.41
C LEU A 49 -21.33 -9.51 1.96
N GLY A 50 -22.12 -10.05 2.89
CA GLY A 50 -23.13 -11.06 2.61
C GLY A 50 -22.59 -12.50 2.53
N ALA A 51 -21.39 -12.76 3.05
CA ALA A 51 -20.83 -14.11 3.01
C ALA A 51 -21.66 -15.11 3.83
N ASN A 52 -21.93 -16.28 3.24
CA ASN A 52 -22.58 -17.41 3.89
C ASN A 52 -21.62 -18.61 3.89
N GLU A 53 -21.50 -19.30 5.04
CA GLU A 53 -20.56 -20.42 5.23
C GLU A 53 -19.11 -20.10 4.81
N GLY A 54 -18.69 -18.84 4.96
CA GLY A 54 -17.35 -18.39 4.59
C GLY A 54 -17.18 -17.98 3.12
N LEU A 55 -18.20 -18.14 2.27
CA LEU A 55 -18.14 -17.85 0.83
C LEU A 55 -19.02 -16.66 0.43
N LEU A 56 -18.56 -15.88 -0.56
CA LEU A 56 -19.38 -14.83 -1.14
C LEU A 56 -20.43 -15.42 -2.09
N PRO A 57 -21.70 -15.00 -2.02
CA PRO A 57 -22.76 -15.53 -2.87
C PRO A 57 -22.45 -15.37 -4.37
N GLY A 58 -22.58 -16.46 -5.12
CA GLY A 58 -22.40 -16.45 -6.59
C GLY A 58 -20.95 -16.23 -7.06
N ARG A 59 -19.96 -16.27 -6.15
CA ARG A 59 -18.53 -16.07 -6.49
C ARG A 59 -17.71 -17.34 -6.33
N PRO A 60 -16.67 -17.54 -7.14
CA PRO A 60 -15.73 -18.64 -6.96
C PRO A 60 -14.95 -18.48 -5.63
N ALA A 61 -14.44 -19.61 -5.14
CA ALA A 61 -13.70 -19.67 -3.87
C ALA A 61 -12.43 -18.81 -3.90
N GLU A 62 -11.73 -18.75 -5.04
CA GLU A 62 -10.51 -17.93 -5.21
C GLU A 62 -10.80 -16.43 -5.08
N GLU A 63 -11.90 -15.96 -5.66
CA GLU A 63 -12.34 -14.56 -5.57
C GLU A 63 -12.76 -14.21 -4.13
N THR A 64 -13.46 -15.13 -3.46
CA THR A 64 -13.76 -15.00 -2.03
C THR A 64 -12.48 -14.87 -1.21
N LEU A 65 -11.47 -15.70 -1.50
CA LEU A 65 -10.20 -15.70 -0.77
C LEU A 65 -9.47 -14.37 -0.93
N LEU A 66 -9.37 -13.86 -2.16
CA LEU A 66 -8.78 -12.54 -2.45
C LEU A 66 -9.48 -11.43 -1.67
N ILE A 67 -10.82 -11.37 -1.70
CA ILE A 67 -11.57 -10.34 -0.98
C ILE A 67 -11.37 -10.48 0.53
N ARG A 68 -11.30 -11.72 1.06
CA ARG A 68 -11.01 -11.96 2.48
C ARG A 68 -9.66 -11.38 2.85
N ASP A 69 -8.63 -11.66 2.07
CA ASP A 69 -7.27 -11.17 2.35
C ASP A 69 -7.21 -9.64 2.29
N ILE A 70 -7.92 -9.02 1.33
CA ILE A 70 -8.07 -7.55 1.25
C ILE A 70 -8.73 -6.99 2.52
N VAL A 71 -9.86 -7.57 2.93
CA VAL A 71 -10.61 -7.12 4.12
C VAL A 71 -9.78 -7.29 5.38
N VAL A 72 -9.16 -8.45 5.57
CA VAL A 72 -8.29 -8.72 6.71
C VAL A 72 -7.14 -7.73 6.75
N ARG A 73 -6.40 -7.54 5.65
CA ARG A 73 -5.26 -6.61 5.60
C ARG A 73 -5.64 -5.17 5.88
N TRP A 74 -6.86 -4.77 5.50
CA TRP A 74 -7.37 -3.41 5.73
C TRP A 74 -7.88 -3.17 7.15
N THR A 75 -8.56 -4.15 7.75
CA THR A 75 -9.40 -3.95 8.94
C THR A 75 -8.90 -4.60 10.22
N LYS A 76 -8.01 -5.61 10.12
CA LYS A 76 -7.53 -6.36 11.28
C LYS A 76 -6.21 -5.77 11.80
N PRO A 77 -5.94 -5.95 13.11
CA PRO A 77 -4.68 -5.57 13.70
C PRO A 77 -3.52 -6.37 13.09
N ASP A 78 -2.36 -5.73 13.00
CA ASP A 78 -1.10 -6.39 12.65
C ASP A 78 -0.59 -7.22 13.83
N LEU A 79 -0.02 -8.40 13.58
CA LEU A 79 0.47 -9.32 14.62
C LEU A 79 1.57 -8.71 15.50
N ASP A 80 2.41 -7.85 14.93
CA ASP A 80 3.46 -7.14 15.68
C ASP A 80 2.89 -5.94 16.48
N CYS A 81 1.56 -5.77 16.51
CA CYS A 81 0.86 -4.63 17.09
C CYS A 81 1.30 -3.28 16.50
N THR A 82 1.76 -3.28 15.23
CA THR A 82 2.13 -2.04 14.52
C THR A 82 0.92 -1.11 14.37
N TRP A 83 -0.27 -1.69 14.18
CA TRP A 83 -1.54 -0.94 14.09
C TRP A 83 -2.74 -1.81 14.44
N ASP A 84 -3.83 -1.16 14.86
CA ASP A 84 -5.14 -1.81 15.08
C ASP A 84 -5.94 -2.00 13.78
N ASN A 85 -5.79 -1.05 12.85
CA ASN A 85 -6.30 -1.15 11.49
C ASN A 85 -5.44 -0.28 10.55
N LEU A 86 -5.38 -0.65 9.27
CA LEU A 86 -4.47 -0.01 8.32
C LEU A 86 -4.88 1.43 7.99
N GLN A 87 -6.17 1.74 8.05
CA GLN A 87 -6.66 3.09 7.78
C GLN A 87 -6.11 4.08 8.80
N GLU A 88 -6.27 3.78 10.08
CA GLU A 88 -5.81 4.63 11.18
C GLU A 88 -4.28 4.74 11.18
N ALA A 89 -3.57 3.65 10.89
CA ALA A 89 -2.11 3.68 10.73
C ALA A 89 -1.68 4.69 9.66
N ALA A 90 -2.33 4.64 8.49
CA ALA A 90 -2.06 5.55 7.39
C ALA A 90 -2.41 7.01 7.72
N GLU A 91 -3.54 7.23 8.40
CA GLU A 91 -3.99 8.57 8.82
C GLU A 91 -3.05 9.15 9.88
N ASN A 92 -2.57 8.34 10.85
CA ASN A 92 -1.59 8.75 11.86
C ASN A 92 -0.23 9.07 11.23
N LEU A 93 0.24 8.23 10.31
CA LEU A 93 1.51 8.43 9.60
C LEU A 93 1.52 9.79 8.86
N GLU A 94 0.41 10.16 8.24
CA GLU A 94 0.25 11.42 7.51
C GLU A 94 0.39 12.66 8.40
N THR A 95 0.02 12.56 9.69
CA THR A 95 0.14 13.69 10.62
C THR A 95 1.58 14.01 11.01
N HIS A 96 2.53 13.12 10.72
CA HIS A 96 3.90 13.30 11.11
C HIS A 96 4.65 14.26 10.18
N VAL A 97 5.18 15.33 10.77
CA VAL A 97 6.00 16.34 10.08
C VAL A 97 7.47 16.03 10.36
N LEU A 98 8.22 15.68 9.31
CA LEU A 98 9.65 15.40 9.44
C LEU A 98 10.44 16.65 9.84
N THR A 99 11.36 16.43 10.76
CA THR A 99 12.39 17.36 11.21
C THR A 99 13.78 16.79 10.95
N ASP A 100 14.83 17.60 11.09
CA ASP A 100 16.21 17.11 10.94
C ASP A 100 16.57 16.03 11.97
N ALA A 101 15.88 15.99 13.11
CA ALA A 101 16.11 15.00 14.17
C ALA A 101 15.63 13.58 13.79
N ASP A 102 14.76 13.48 12.79
CA ASP A 102 14.22 12.21 12.30
C ASP A 102 15.19 11.47 11.38
N PHE A 103 16.32 12.10 11.03
CA PHE A 103 17.35 11.55 10.16
C PHE A 103 18.62 11.20 10.93
N ARG A 104 19.20 10.05 10.61
CA ARG A 104 20.56 9.67 10.99
C ARG A 104 21.51 9.94 9.84
N VAL A 105 22.70 10.44 10.17
CA VAL A 105 23.78 10.68 9.21
C VAL A 105 24.77 9.52 9.27
N TYR A 106 25.07 8.96 8.11
CA TYR A 106 26.09 7.93 7.93
C TYR A 106 27.21 8.46 7.04
N LYS A 107 28.43 8.00 7.30
CA LYS A 107 29.59 8.27 6.46
C LYS A 107 30.03 6.97 5.82
N LYS A 108 30.05 6.92 4.49
CA LYS A 108 30.50 5.77 3.70
C LYS A 108 31.30 6.27 2.51
N ASP A 109 32.52 5.75 2.34
CA ASP A 109 33.40 6.06 1.21
C ASP A 109 33.55 7.58 0.95
N GLU A 110 33.83 8.36 2.01
CA GLU A 110 33.92 9.83 2.01
C GLU A 110 32.62 10.60 1.72
N HIS A 111 31.53 9.90 1.42
CA HIS A 111 30.22 10.50 1.18
C HIS A 111 29.35 10.49 2.45
N ARG A 112 28.52 11.52 2.57
CA ARG A 112 27.49 11.60 3.61
C ARG A 112 26.17 11.05 3.07
N TYR A 113 25.58 10.15 3.82
CA TYR A 113 24.26 9.57 3.58
C TYR A 113 23.35 9.84 4.76
N TYR A 114 22.05 9.84 4.49
CA TYR A 114 20.98 10.07 5.44
C TYR A 114 20.01 8.89 5.35
N SER A 115 19.52 8.43 6.51
CA SER A 115 18.41 7.47 6.63
C SER A 115 17.41 8.02 7.62
N MET A 116 16.12 7.80 7.37
CA MET A 116 15.09 8.01 8.39
C MET A 116 15.28 7.01 9.55
N ARG A 117 15.06 7.47 10.78
CA ARG A 117 15.60 6.83 11.99
C ARG A 117 14.79 5.66 12.54
N ILE A 118 13.54 5.89 12.94
CA ILE A 118 12.67 4.89 13.60
C ILE A 118 11.43 4.63 12.75
N GLN A 119 10.94 5.65 12.07
CA GLN A 119 9.71 5.57 11.28
C GLN A 119 9.87 4.81 9.97
N ILE A 120 11.09 4.46 9.53
CA ILE A 120 11.25 3.84 8.21
C ILE A 120 10.64 2.44 8.14
N GLU A 121 10.73 1.68 9.22
CA GLU A 121 10.09 0.37 9.31
C GLU A 121 8.57 0.49 9.25
N GLU A 122 7.99 1.31 10.13
CA GLU A 122 6.54 1.55 10.18
C GLU A 122 6.01 2.12 8.85
N THR A 123 6.69 3.15 8.32
CA THR A 123 6.36 3.75 7.01
C THR A 123 6.38 2.69 5.92
N ALA A 124 7.40 1.84 5.87
CA ALA A 124 7.51 0.80 4.86
C ALA A 124 6.41 -0.26 5.00
N LYS A 125 6.13 -0.73 6.23
CA LYS A 125 5.04 -1.68 6.51
C LYS A 125 3.69 -1.12 6.05
N ILE A 126 3.38 0.14 6.38
CA ILE A 126 2.14 0.81 5.97
C ILE A 126 2.07 0.97 4.45
N VAL A 127 3.14 1.46 3.81
CA VAL A 127 3.17 1.67 2.36
C VAL A 127 3.01 0.36 1.59
N ILE A 128 3.65 -0.73 2.04
CA ILE A 128 3.47 -2.06 1.46
C ILE A 128 2.03 -2.53 1.63
N ALA A 129 1.48 -2.48 2.85
CA ALA A 129 0.12 -2.94 3.11
C ALA A 129 -0.92 -2.18 2.29
N LEU A 130 -0.80 -0.85 2.17
CA LEU A 130 -1.67 -0.04 1.31
C LEU A 130 -1.53 -0.41 -0.17
N SER A 131 -0.30 -0.65 -0.63
CA SER A 131 -0.03 -1.05 -2.02
C SER A 131 -0.63 -2.42 -2.33
N GLN A 132 -0.52 -3.38 -1.41
CA GLN A 132 -1.12 -4.72 -1.53
C GLN A 132 -2.65 -4.66 -1.60
N VAL A 133 -3.28 -3.86 -0.74
CA VAL A 133 -4.74 -3.67 -0.74
C VAL A 133 -5.21 -3.01 -2.04
N LEU A 134 -4.52 -1.94 -2.48
CA LEU A 134 -4.82 -1.29 -3.76
C LEU A 134 -4.67 -2.23 -4.96
N GLN A 135 -3.61 -3.04 -4.97
CA GLN A 135 -3.37 -4.01 -6.04
C GLN A 135 -4.45 -5.10 -6.04
N GLY A 136 -4.77 -5.69 -4.88
CA GLY A 136 -5.83 -6.70 -4.79
C GLY A 136 -7.21 -6.17 -5.22
N LEU A 137 -7.56 -4.95 -4.83
CA LEU A 137 -8.79 -4.28 -5.27
C LEU A 137 -8.75 -3.98 -6.77
N SER A 138 -7.58 -3.65 -7.31
CA SER A 138 -7.39 -3.43 -8.73
C SER A 138 -7.60 -4.71 -9.53
N ASP A 139 -6.95 -5.80 -9.11
CA ASP A 139 -7.05 -7.11 -9.75
C ASP A 139 -8.49 -7.64 -9.74
N TYR A 140 -9.25 -7.30 -8.69
CA TYR A 140 -10.66 -7.63 -8.59
C TYR A 140 -11.55 -6.83 -9.55
N PHE A 141 -11.37 -5.50 -9.63
CA PHE A 141 -12.30 -4.62 -10.36
C PHE A 141 -11.96 -4.39 -11.83
N PHE A 142 -10.71 -4.59 -12.23
CA PHE A 142 -10.24 -4.19 -13.55
C PHE A 142 -9.71 -5.35 -14.37
N ALA A 143 -9.93 -5.30 -15.68
CA ALA A 143 -9.32 -6.23 -16.61
C ALA A 143 -7.80 -6.02 -16.66
N GLU A 144 -7.07 -7.09 -16.98
CA GLU A 144 -5.62 -7.06 -17.20
C GLU A 144 -5.22 -5.91 -18.12
N GLY A 145 -4.22 -5.12 -17.71
CA GLY A 145 -3.72 -3.97 -18.47
C GLY A 145 -4.44 -2.64 -18.20
N THR A 146 -5.53 -2.63 -17.43
CA THR A 146 -6.13 -1.38 -16.96
C THR A 146 -5.25 -0.76 -15.88
N ARG A 147 -4.92 0.53 -16.02
CA ARG A 147 -4.03 1.22 -15.09
C ARG A 147 -4.77 1.65 -13.83
N SER A 148 -4.32 1.14 -12.69
CA SER A 148 -4.80 1.53 -11.36
C SER A 148 -3.86 2.49 -10.66
N PHE A 149 -4.34 3.10 -9.58
CA PHE A 149 -3.52 3.96 -8.73
C PHE A 149 -2.45 3.12 -8.01
N SER A 150 -1.18 3.51 -8.15
CA SER A 150 -0.06 2.87 -7.46
C SER A 150 0.54 3.83 -6.43
N LEU A 151 0.58 3.45 -5.15
CA LEU A 151 1.05 4.32 -4.06
C LEU A 151 2.53 4.68 -4.20
N ASP A 152 3.42 3.68 -4.26
CA ASP A 152 4.86 3.89 -4.45
C ASP A 152 5.40 2.85 -5.44
N PRO A 153 5.40 3.15 -6.76
CA PRO A 153 5.82 2.19 -7.77
C PRO A 153 7.24 1.68 -7.52
N TYR A 154 7.39 0.36 -7.32
CA TYR A 154 8.65 -0.31 -6.98
C TYR A 154 9.32 0.19 -5.67
N TYR A 155 8.53 0.84 -4.82
CA TYR A 155 8.95 1.41 -3.54
C TYR A 155 10.10 2.42 -3.68
N LYS A 156 10.08 3.23 -4.73
CA LYS A 156 11.15 4.19 -5.02
C LYS A 156 11.20 5.29 -3.97
N PHE A 157 10.06 5.77 -3.48
CA PHE A 157 10.02 6.80 -2.43
C PHE A 157 10.44 6.25 -1.08
N THR A 158 9.94 5.07 -0.70
CA THR A 158 10.34 4.40 0.54
C THR A 158 11.84 4.10 0.55
N LYS A 159 12.41 3.61 -0.56
CA LYS A 159 13.87 3.39 -0.67
C LYS A 159 14.67 4.69 -0.62
N LEU A 160 14.14 5.77 -1.17
CA LEU A 160 14.79 7.08 -1.12
C LEU A 160 14.81 7.63 0.33
N LEU A 161 13.72 7.47 1.08
CA LEU A 161 13.65 7.82 2.51
C LEU A 161 14.52 6.92 3.40
N ALA A 162 14.78 5.69 2.96
CA ALA A 162 15.65 4.75 3.63
C ALA A 162 17.13 5.11 3.46
N TRP A 163 17.55 5.61 2.29
CA TRP A 163 18.97 5.90 2.06
C TRP A 163 19.17 6.91 0.92
N HIS A 164 19.62 8.13 1.25
CA HIS A 164 20.00 9.14 0.25
C HIS A 164 21.12 10.05 0.75
N ASN A 165 21.96 10.55 -0.15
CA ASN A 165 22.93 11.61 0.13
C ASN A 165 22.37 13.06 0.14
N ASN A 166 21.07 13.28 -0.08
CA ASN A 166 20.47 14.60 -0.08
C ASN A 166 19.24 14.66 0.83
N LEU A 167 19.38 15.36 1.96
CA LEU A 167 18.34 15.52 2.97
C LEU A 167 17.10 16.28 2.45
N ASP A 168 17.28 17.28 1.59
CA ASP A 168 16.17 18.06 1.05
C ASP A 168 15.32 17.21 0.08
N GLU A 169 15.95 16.32 -0.69
CA GLU A 169 15.25 15.35 -1.54
C GLU A 169 14.46 14.34 -0.71
N MET A 170 15.00 13.91 0.45
CA MET A 170 14.26 13.04 1.37
C MET A 170 13.05 13.75 1.97
N LYS A 171 13.20 14.99 2.45
CA LYS A 171 12.08 15.80 2.97
C LYS A 171 11.00 16.02 1.91
N ALA A 172 11.39 16.38 0.69
CA ALA A 172 10.46 16.51 -0.43
C ALA A 172 9.75 15.18 -0.76
N THR A 173 10.49 14.07 -0.70
CA THR A 173 9.93 12.73 -0.91
C THR A 173 8.91 12.36 0.15
N TRP A 174 9.16 12.70 1.42
CA TRP A 174 8.19 12.50 2.50
C TRP A 174 6.87 13.21 2.23
N ILE A 175 6.93 14.49 1.88
CA ILE A 175 5.74 15.31 1.57
C ILE A 175 4.94 14.64 0.44
N VAL A 176 5.61 14.22 -0.64
CA VAL A 176 4.95 13.54 -1.75
C VAL A 176 4.37 12.20 -1.33
N LEU A 177 5.12 11.37 -0.59
CA LEU A 177 4.66 10.07 -0.13
C LEU A 177 3.42 10.20 0.78
N MET A 178 3.42 11.13 1.74
CA MET A 178 2.26 11.36 2.61
C MET A 178 1.02 11.81 1.84
N LYS A 179 1.17 12.71 0.86
CA LYS A 179 0.07 13.08 -0.05
C LYS A 179 -0.48 11.87 -0.79
N ARG A 180 0.37 10.93 -1.21
CA ARG A 180 -0.05 9.70 -1.89
C ARG A 180 -0.69 8.68 -0.95
N VAL A 181 -0.21 8.56 0.29
CA VAL A 181 -0.83 7.74 1.35
C VAL A 181 -2.26 8.21 1.59
N ARG A 182 -2.48 9.52 1.73
CA ARG A 182 -3.82 10.12 1.84
C ARG A 182 -4.73 9.74 0.68
N LEU A 183 -4.21 9.81 -0.56
CA LEU A 183 -4.94 9.43 -1.75
C LEU A 183 -5.24 7.93 -1.78
N ALA A 184 -4.29 7.08 -1.38
CA ALA A 184 -4.46 5.64 -1.29
C ALA A 184 -5.66 5.29 -0.38
N VAL A 185 -5.73 5.88 0.82
CA VAL A 185 -6.84 5.68 1.76
C VAL A 185 -8.19 6.06 1.11
N LYS A 186 -8.25 7.21 0.41
CA LYS A 186 -9.46 7.63 -0.32
C LYS A 186 -9.86 6.64 -1.41
N HIS A 187 -8.90 6.14 -2.19
CA HIS A 187 -9.14 5.13 -3.22
C HIS A 187 -9.67 3.83 -2.63
N ILE A 188 -9.04 3.33 -1.57
CA ILE A 188 -9.45 2.12 -0.87
C ILE A 188 -10.88 2.25 -0.34
N LYS A 189 -11.20 3.33 0.37
CA LYS A 189 -12.57 3.61 0.85
C LYS A 189 -13.60 3.60 -0.29
N ARG A 190 -13.27 4.22 -1.44
CA ARG A 190 -14.15 4.22 -2.63
C ARG A 190 -14.35 2.81 -3.20
N TYR A 191 -13.30 2.01 -3.27
CA TYR A 191 -13.39 0.63 -3.75
C TYR A 191 -14.19 -0.26 -2.79
N PHE A 192 -14.04 -0.12 -1.47
CA PHE A 192 -14.88 -0.83 -0.50
C PHE A 192 -16.36 -0.47 -0.62
N ASN A 193 -16.68 0.81 -0.81
CA ASN A 193 -18.06 1.23 -1.07
C ASN A 193 -18.60 0.61 -2.37
N LYS A 194 -17.80 0.56 -3.43
CA LYS A 194 -18.17 -0.13 -4.68
C LYS A 194 -18.36 -1.63 -4.45
N LEU A 195 -17.49 -2.27 -3.67
CA LEU A 195 -17.54 -3.69 -3.37
C LEU A 195 -18.82 -4.03 -2.60
N ARG A 196 -19.19 -3.21 -1.61
CA ARG A 196 -20.47 -3.30 -0.89
C ARG A 196 -21.66 -3.13 -1.84
N ALA A 197 -21.62 -2.18 -2.77
CA ALA A 197 -22.69 -1.99 -3.75
C ALA A 197 -22.83 -3.22 -4.66
N VAL A 198 -21.74 -3.67 -5.29
CA VAL A 198 -21.77 -4.83 -6.21
C VAL A 198 -22.23 -6.11 -5.54
N LEU A 199 -21.80 -6.36 -4.29
CA LEU A 199 -22.15 -7.58 -3.56
C LEU A 199 -23.54 -7.50 -2.90
N SER A 200 -24.01 -6.30 -2.54
CA SER A 200 -25.39 -6.08 -2.06
C SER A 200 -26.40 -6.10 -3.20
N ASP A 201 -26.08 -5.49 -4.36
CA ASP A 201 -26.91 -5.44 -5.56
C ASP A 201 -26.99 -6.79 -6.28
N LEU A 202 -26.16 -7.78 -5.93
CA LEU A 202 -26.38 -9.16 -6.38
C LEU A 202 -27.60 -9.83 -5.70
N GLY A 203 -28.23 -9.16 -4.74
CA GLY A 203 -29.62 -9.41 -4.32
C GLY A 203 -30.68 -8.86 -5.30
N ASP A 204 -30.35 -7.85 -6.12
CA ASP A 204 -31.24 -7.18 -7.08
C ASP A 204 -30.44 -6.68 -8.32
N ALA A 205 -30.18 -7.61 -9.25
CA ALA A 205 -29.79 -7.44 -10.66
C ALA A 205 -29.09 -6.15 -11.18
N TYR A 206 -27.90 -6.36 -11.78
CA TYR A 206 -27.25 -5.65 -12.90
C TYR A 206 -27.46 -4.13 -13.08
N SER A 207 -26.38 -3.34 -13.03
CA SER A 207 -26.22 -2.21 -13.97
C SER A 207 -24.79 -1.69 -14.07
N ASP A 208 -24.40 -1.41 -15.32
CA ASP A 208 -23.13 -0.86 -15.80
C ASP A 208 -22.75 0.50 -15.18
N SER A 209 -21.45 0.75 -15.02
CA SER A 209 -20.94 2.13 -15.16
C SER A 209 -19.48 2.19 -15.63
N SER A 210 -19.30 2.98 -16.68
CA SER A 210 -18.05 3.30 -17.36
C SER A 210 -17.05 4.03 -16.46
N TYR A 211 -15.78 3.63 -16.55
CA TYR A 211 -14.67 4.21 -15.80
C TYR A 211 -14.03 5.39 -16.54
N ASN A 212 -13.91 6.53 -15.86
CA ASN A 212 -13.01 7.60 -16.31
C ASN A 212 -11.63 7.42 -15.67
N SER A 213 -10.69 7.10 -16.56
CA SER A 213 -9.24 7.03 -16.40
C SER A 213 -8.66 8.41 -16.06
N THR A 214 -7.84 8.50 -15.03
CA THR A 214 -6.72 9.46 -15.05
C THR A 214 -5.65 8.96 -16.02
N THR A 215 -4.95 9.87 -16.68
CA THR A 215 -4.39 9.69 -18.03
C THR A 215 -3.27 8.63 -18.17
N PRO A 216 -3.24 7.85 -19.28
CA PRO A 216 -2.40 6.65 -19.43
C PRO A 216 -1.01 6.88 -20.06
N THR A 217 -0.45 8.08 -20.11
CA THR A 217 0.83 8.31 -20.84
C THR A 217 2.04 8.54 -19.94
N GLU A 218 1.86 8.86 -18.66
CA GLU A 218 2.96 9.33 -17.79
C GLU A 218 3.48 8.28 -16.80
N GLN A 219 2.68 7.26 -16.46
CA GLN A 219 3.07 6.22 -15.49
C GLN A 219 4.16 5.27 -16.01
N GLU A 220 4.22 4.99 -17.32
CA GLU A 220 5.32 4.23 -17.93
C GLU A 220 6.65 4.99 -17.89
N ALA A 221 6.59 6.32 -18.06
CA ALA A 221 7.76 7.17 -17.92
C ALA A 221 8.24 7.18 -16.46
N VAL A 222 7.34 7.27 -15.47
CA VAL A 222 7.67 7.22 -14.03
C VAL A 222 8.17 5.83 -13.57
N ALA A 223 7.59 4.76 -14.10
CA ALA A 223 8.02 3.38 -13.83
C ALA A 223 9.48 3.14 -14.30
N ARG A 224 9.87 3.70 -15.45
CA ARG A 224 11.23 3.61 -16.01
C ARG A 224 12.18 4.72 -15.54
N ALA A 225 11.66 5.79 -14.94
CA ALA A 225 12.43 6.94 -14.48
C ALA A 225 13.20 6.67 -13.17
N SER A 226 14.28 7.42 -12.94
CA SER A 226 14.96 7.43 -11.64
C SER A 226 14.01 7.95 -10.54
N PRO A 227 14.20 7.56 -9.25
CA PRO A 227 13.41 8.08 -8.13
C PRO A 227 13.35 9.61 -8.09
N ARG A 228 14.47 10.29 -8.38
CA ARG A 228 14.56 11.75 -8.47
C ARG A 228 13.70 12.34 -9.59
N THR A 229 13.71 11.71 -10.78
CA THR A 229 12.88 12.12 -11.91
C THR A 229 11.40 11.92 -11.62
N ALA A 230 11.03 10.81 -10.98
CA ALA A 230 9.68 10.55 -10.51
C ALA A 230 9.23 11.63 -9.51
N LEU A 231 10.05 11.93 -8.50
CA LEU A 231 9.80 12.97 -7.51
C LEU A 231 9.56 14.32 -8.17
N LYS A 232 10.46 14.74 -9.09
CA LYS A 232 10.33 15.99 -9.82
C LYS A 232 9.02 16.07 -10.59
N ALA A 233 8.63 15.00 -11.29
CA ALA A 233 7.37 14.94 -12.04
C ALA A 233 6.14 15.11 -11.13
N TYR A 234 6.17 14.57 -9.91
CA TYR A 234 5.09 14.76 -8.95
C TYR A 234 5.04 16.16 -8.35
N LEU A 235 6.20 16.76 -8.04
CA LEU A 235 6.26 18.13 -7.50
C LEU A 235 5.78 19.20 -8.49
N THR A 236 5.80 18.92 -9.79
CA THR A 236 5.39 19.86 -10.85
C THR A 236 3.91 19.76 -11.24
N ARG A 237 3.10 18.94 -10.57
CA ARG A 237 1.67 18.79 -10.88
C ARG A 237 0.83 19.90 -10.22
N ASP A 238 -0.19 20.38 -10.92
CA ASP A 238 -1.10 21.43 -10.43
C ASP A 238 -1.87 20.99 -9.17
N ASP A 239 -2.23 19.71 -9.08
CA ASP A 239 -2.81 19.07 -7.89
C ASP A 239 -1.85 18.97 -6.69
N TYR A 240 -0.57 19.33 -6.87
CA TYR A 240 0.43 19.51 -5.81
C TYR A 240 0.76 20.99 -5.55
N ALA A 241 0.41 21.90 -6.47
CA ALA A 241 0.62 23.34 -6.37
C ALA A 241 -0.54 24.07 -5.67
N ALA A 242 -1.70 23.44 -5.55
CA ALA A 242 -2.85 23.96 -4.83
C ALA A 242 -2.85 23.54 -3.35
N GLU A 243 -2.04 24.24 -2.55
CA GLU A 243 -2.26 24.49 -1.11
C GLU A 243 -1.89 25.95 -0.83
#